data_AF-A0A955SCE3-F1
#
_entry.id   AF-A0A955SCE3-F1
#
_cell.length_a   1.000
_cell.length_b   1.000
_cell.length_c   1.000
_cell.angle_alpha   90.00
_cell.angle_beta   90.00
_cell.angle_gamma   90.00
#
_symmetry.space_group_name_H-M   'P 1'
#
loop_
_entity.id
_entity.type
_entity.pdbx_description
1 polymer ?
#
loop_
_entity_poly.entity_id
_entity_poly.type
_entity_poly.pdbx_seq_one_letter_code
_entity_poly.pdbx_strand_id
1 'polypeptide(L)'
;KSRIDYAMELVVGRPAKERELETLSEALEEQIALFAENPNEAAEFLESSSEYYKPVHRDKNELAAWLFVANVLLNLDETITKG
;
A
#
# COMPACT_ATOMS: atom_id res chain seq x y z
N LYS A 1 8.42 -15.50 -2.35
CA LYS A 1 7.51 -14.68 -1.51
C LYS A 1 7.19 -13.40 -2.27
N SER A 2 5.92 -13.07 -2.51
CA SER A 2 5.56 -11.81 -3.19
C SER A 2 5.71 -10.63 -2.22
N ARG A 3 5.74 -9.40 -2.73
CA ARG A 3 5.80 -8.19 -1.88
C ARG A 3 4.56 -8.06 -0.99
N ILE A 4 3.38 -8.41 -1.51
CA ILE A 4 2.10 -8.39 -0.79
C ILE A 4 2.12 -9.41 0.36
N ASP A 5 2.58 -10.62 0.09
CA ASP A 5 2.67 -11.68 1.11
C ASP A 5 3.64 -11.31 2.24
N TYR A 6 4.76 -10.67 1.88
CA TYR A 6 5.68 -10.13 2.88
C TYR A 6 5.07 -9.00 3.71
N ALA A 7 4.37 -8.04 3.07
CA ALA A 7 3.74 -6.92 3.78
C ALA A 7 2.66 -7.38 4.76
N MET A 8 1.81 -8.33 4.34
CA MET A 8 0.78 -8.92 5.20
C MET A 8 1.38 -9.62 6.42
N GLU A 9 2.41 -10.46 6.23
CA GLU A 9 3.04 -11.16 7.34
C GLU A 9 3.73 -10.19 8.31
N LEU A 10 4.35 -9.12 7.79
CA LEU A 10 4.99 -8.09 8.60
C LEU A 10 3.99 -7.37 9.51
N VAL A 11 2.79 -7.08 9.00
CA VAL A 11 1.78 -6.32 9.73
C VAL A 11 0.95 -7.22 10.64
N VAL A 12 0.45 -8.35 10.14
CA VAL A 12 -0.50 -9.22 10.87
C VAL A 12 0.21 -10.29 11.73
N GLY A 13 1.53 -10.49 11.56
CA GLY A 13 2.34 -11.41 12.36
C GLY A 13 2.10 -12.90 12.07
N ARG A 14 1.42 -13.24 10.97
CA ARG A 14 1.17 -14.61 10.51
C ARG A 14 1.13 -14.67 8.98
N PRO A 15 1.27 -15.86 8.37
CA PRO A 15 1.02 -16.02 6.94
C PRO A 15 -0.37 -15.50 6.55
N ALA A 16 -0.42 -14.81 5.41
CA ALA A 16 -1.66 -14.32 4.84
C ALA A 16 -2.52 -15.49 4.36
N LYS A 17 -3.84 -15.35 4.49
CA LYS A 17 -4.80 -16.25 3.85
C LYS A 17 -4.93 -15.87 2.38
N GLU A 18 -5.24 -16.84 1.54
CA GLU A 18 -5.42 -16.63 0.09
C GLU A 18 -6.38 -15.48 -0.23
N ARG A 19 -7.54 -15.43 0.42
CA ARG A 19 -8.50 -14.32 0.26
C ARG A 19 -7.95 -12.95 0.69
N GLU A 20 -7.10 -12.90 1.72
CA GLU A 20 -6.50 -11.63 2.16
C GLU A 20 -5.50 -11.12 1.10
N LEU A 21 -4.76 -12.05 0.47
CA LEU A 21 -3.85 -11.75 -0.63
C LEU A 21 -4.61 -11.30 -1.88
N GLU A 22 -5.69 -11.98 -2.25
CA GLU A 22 -6.54 -11.62 -3.40
C GLU A 22 -7.07 -10.20 -3.24
N THR A 23 -7.76 -9.91 -2.13
CA THR A 23 -8.33 -8.58 -1.88
C THR A 23 -7.27 -7.47 -1.88
N LEU A 24 -6.11 -7.70 -1.28
CA LEU A 24 -5.06 -6.68 -1.24
C LEU A 24 -4.36 -6.50 -2.60
N SER A 25 -4.26 -7.57 -3.39
CA SER A 25 -3.72 -7.50 -4.75
C SER A 25 -4.66 -6.72 -5.67
N GLU A 26 -5.96 -7.00 -5.60
CA GLU A 26 -6.98 -6.25 -6.33
C GLU A 26 -6.93 -4.76 -5.96
N ALA A 27 -6.91 -4.43 -4.66
CA ALA A 27 -6.79 -3.05 -4.21
C ALA A 27 -5.50 -2.35 -4.69
N LEU A 28 -4.38 -3.07 -4.73
CA LEU A 28 -3.12 -2.52 -5.26
C LEU A 28 -3.23 -2.25 -6.77
N GLU A 29 -3.76 -3.20 -7.53
CA GLU A 29 -3.92 -3.08 -8.99
C GLU A 29 -4.88 -1.95 -9.37
N GLU A 30 -6.01 -1.85 -8.69
CA GLU A 30 -6.96 -0.74 -8.83
C GLU A 30 -6.29 0.61 -8.55
N GLN A 31 -5.53 0.69 -7.46
CA GLN A 31 -4.85 1.94 -7.09
C GLN A 31 -3.74 2.32 -8.08
N ILE A 32 -3.01 1.34 -8.62
CA ILE A 32 -2.03 1.58 -9.69
C ILE A 32 -2.74 2.13 -10.94
N ALA A 33 -3.85 1.54 -11.34
CA ALA A 33 -4.63 2.01 -12.49
C ALA A 33 -5.13 3.44 -12.28
N LEU A 34 -5.68 3.74 -11.10
CA LEU A 34 -6.16 5.08 -10.74
C LEU A 34 -5.04 6.13 -10.85
N PHE A 35 -3.87 5.83 -10.29
CA PHE A 35 -2.72 6.74 -10.35
C PHE A 35 -2.09 6.82 -11.75
N ALA A 36 -2.20 5.77 -12.57
CA ALA A 36 -1.81 5.83 -13.97
C ALA A 36 -2.71 6.78 -14.79
N GLU A 37 -4.01 6.80 -14.50
CA GLU A 37 -4.96 7.74 -15.10
C GLU A 37 -4.78 9.17 -14.56
N ASN A 38 -4.37 9.31 -13.29
CA ASN A 38 -4.20 10.61 -12.61
C ASN A 38 -2.81 10.77 -11.95
N PRO A 39 -1.70 10.90 -12.73
CA PRO A 39 -0.35 10.94 -12.16
C PRO A 39 -0.06 12.11 -11.22
N ASN A 40 -0.80 13.22 -11.35
CA ASN A 40 -0.67 14.36 -10.44
C ASN A 40 -1.16 14.00 -9.03
N GLU A 41 -2.24 13.21 -8.93
CA GLU A 41 -2.77 12.74 -7.65
C GLU A 41 -1.76 11.83 -6.94
N ALA A 42 -1.06 10.98 -7.69
CA ALA A 42 0.03 10.16 -7.14
C ALA A 42 1.17 11.02 -6.57
N ALA A 43 1.54 12.09 -7.27
CA ALA A 43 2.58 13.02 -6.81
C ALA A 43 2.14 13.79 -5.56
N GLU A 44 0.92 14.34 -5.55
CA GLU A 44 0.35 15.04 -4.40
C GLU A 44 0.19 14.13 -3.18
N PHE A 45 -0.23 12.88 -3.39
CA PHE A 45 -0.33 11.88 -2.34
C PHE A 45 1.03 11.57 -1.71
N LEU A 46 2.07 11.41 -2.54
CA LEU A 46 3.44 11.20 -2.05
C LEU A 46 3.98 12.42 -1.31
N GLU A 47 3.77 13.63 -1.85
CA GLU A 47 4.23 14.87 -1.22
C GLU A 47 3.54 15.17 0.11
N SER A 48 2.24 14.86 0.22
CA SER A 48 1.49 15.04 1.48
C SER A 48 1.84 14.01 2.56
N SER A 49 2.43 12.88 2.18
CA SER A 49 2.76 11.80 3.12
C SER A 49 3.98 12.06 4.02
N SER A 50 4.92 12.92 3.59
CA SER A 50 6.10 13.27 4.38
C SER A 50 6.76 14.56 3.90
N GLU A 51 6.95 15.50 4.82
CA GLU A 51 7.68 16.75 4.55
C GLU A 51 9.20 16.51 4.35
N TYR A 52 9.75 15.50 5.02
CA TYR A 52 11.20 15.29 5.13
C TYR A 52 11.72 14.08 4.33
N TYR A 53 10.87 13.09 4.06
CA TYR A 53 11.29 11.86 3.37
C TYR A 53 10.69 11.78 1.98
N LYS A 54 11.54 11.92 0.96
CA LYS A 54 11.17 11.84 -0.46
C LYS A 54 11.89 10.66 -1.13
N PRO A 55 11.34 9.44 -1.00
CA PRO A 55 11.97 8.26 -1.58
C PRO A 55 12.06 8.38 -3.10
N VAL A 56 13.22 8.02 -3.65
CA VAL A 56 13.42 7.99 -5.10
C VAL A 56 12.96 6.64 -5.63
N HIS A 57 11.90 6.63 -6.44
CA HIS A 57 11.41 5.46 -7.15
C HIS A 57 11.23 5.80 -8.64
N ARG A 58 11.49 4.82 -9.52
CA ARG A 58 11.36 5.02 -10.97
C ARG A 58 9.91 5.25 -11.38
N ASP A 59 9.00 4.54 -10.71
CA ASP A 59 7.57 4.62 -10.93
C ASP A 59 6.89 5.25 -9.70
N LYS A 60 6.49 6.52 -9.82
CA LYS A 60 5.82 7.23 -8.73
C LYS A 60 4.41 6.71 -8.48
N ASN A 61 3.73 6.19 -9.51
CA ASN A 61 2.37 5.69 -9.39
C ASN A 61 2.38 4.38 -8.60
N GLU A 62 3.32 3.49 -8.94
CA GLU A 62 3.55 2.27 -8.17
C GLU A 62 3.90 2.60 -6.71
N LEU A 63 4.83 3.54 -6.48
CA LEU A 63 5.22 3.93 -5.13
C LEU A 63 4.03 4.47 -4.32
N ALA A 64 3.21 5.34 -4.92
CA ALA A 64 2.02 5.90 -4.30
C ALA A 64 1.00 4.80 -3.96
N ALA A 65 0.76 3.86 -4.87
CA ALA A 65 -0.16 2.74 -4.65
C ALA A 65 0.31 1.83 -3.50
N TRP A 66 1.62 1.56 -3.41
CA TRP A 66 2.18 0.82 -2.29
C TRP A 66 2.08 1.54 -0.95
N LEU A 67 2.25 2.86 -0.94
CA LEU A 67 2.03 3.66 0.26
C LEU A 67 0.57 3.64 0.70
N PHE A 68 -0.37 3.70 -0.24
CA PHE A 68 -1.80 3.56 0.05
C PHE A 68 -2.11 2.19 0.68
N VAL A 69 -1.64 1.10 0.08
CA VAL A 69 -1.80 -0.25 0.62
C VAL A 69 -1.18 -0.40 2.01
N ALA A 70 -0.01 0.21 2.25
CA ALA A 70 0.61 0.22 3.58
C ALA A 70 -0.28 0.92 4.63
N ASN A 71 -0.90 2.06 4.28
CA ASN A 71 -1.83 2.75 5.18
C ASN A 71 -3.07 1.89 5.49
N VAL A 72 -3.64 1.21 4.48
CA VAL A 72 -4.77 0.29 4.68
C VAL A 72 -4.40 -0.83 5.64
N LEU A 73 -3.23 -1.45 5.46
CA LEU A 73 -2.74 -2.53 6.33
C LEU A 73 -2.54 -2.07 7.77
N LEU A 74 -1.90 -0.92 7.99
CA LEU A 74 -1.61 -0.40 9.32
C LEU A 74 -2.90 -0.02 10.07
N ASN A 75 -3.89 0.56 9.39
CA ASN A 75 -5.19 0.85 9.98
C ASN A 75 -5.97 -0.42 10.36
N LEU A 76 -5.84 -1.49 9.56
CA LEU A 76 -6.42 -2.79 9.88
C LEU A 76 -5.76 -3.40 11.13
N ASP A 77 -4.43 -3.35 11.23
CA ASP A 77 -3.70 -3.83 12.40
C ASP A 77 -4.07 -3.07 13.68
N GLU A 78 -4.17 -1.75 13.60
CA GLU A 78 -4.62 -0.93 14.74
C GLU A 78 -6.00 -1.37 15.24
N THR A 79 -6.93 -1.68 14.33
CA THR A 79 -8.29 -2.13 14.68
C THR A 79 -8.28 -3.51 15.32
N ILE A 80 -7.42 -4.43 14.87
CA ILE A 80 -7.32 -5.80 15.41
C ILE A 80 -6.63 -5.81 16.78
N THR A 81 -5.59 -5.00 16.95
CA THR A 81 -4.73 -5.03 18.15
C THR A 81 -5.29 -4.23 19.33
N LYS A 82 -6.15 -3.25 19.08
CA LYS A 82 -6.77 -2.40 20.11
C LYS A 82 -8.23 -2.73 20.44
N GLY A 83 -8.77 -3.81 19.86
CA GLY A 83 -10.13 -4.30 20.10
C GLY A 83 -10.33 -5.00 21.44
#